data_AF-A0A2V5K7C8-F1
#
_entry.id   AF-A0A2V5K7C8-F1
#
_cell.length_a   1.000
_cell.length_b   1.000
_cell.length_c   1.000
_cell.angle_alpha   90.00
_cell.angle_beta   90.00
_cell.angle_gamma   90.00
#
_symmetry.space_group_name_H-M   'P 1'
#
loop_
_entity.id
_entity.type
_entity.pdbx_description
1 polymer ?
#
loop_
_entity_poly.entity_id
_entity_poly.type
_entity_poly.pdbx_seq_one_letter_code
_entity_poly.pdbx_strand_id
1 'polypeptide(L)'
;MRSWRVLVPLFLVCSVALAYESRLPFSTVFKGQDQFNRLVAKAKAENWRALPIGERTAAIGQVLVGTRYKHFTLEIDNRIESPSVNFSGMDCWTFFEIALGFARMLNEPESNWTPERMLSYIEQDRYRGGQCTGEYLSRLHYLEDWLYDNDRRGLVEDL
;
A
#
# COMPACT_ATOMS: atom_id res chain seq x y z
N MET A 1 -56.93 -9.99 39.98
CA MET A 1 -55.84 -10.22 39.00
C MET A 1 -55.17 -8.89 38.73
N ARG A 2 -54.02 -8.62 39.36
CA ARG A 2 -53.36 -7.31 39.37
C ARG A 2 -52.08 -7.42 38.54
N SER A 3 -52.09 -6.86 37.33
CA SER A 3 -50.97 -6.91 36.39
C SER A 3 -49.89 -5.90 36.80
N TRP A 4 -48.72 -6.41 37.18
CA TRP A 4 -47.54 -5.60 37.47
C TRP A 4 -46.80 -5.32 36.16
N ARG A 5 -46.78 -4.06 35.71
CA ARG A 5 -45.94 -3.63 34.59
C ARG A 5 -44.54 -3.34 35.11
N VAL A 6 -43.58 -4.18 34.74
CA VAL A 6 -42.15 -3.94 34.98
C VAL A 6 -41.67 -2.92 33.96
N LEU A 7 -41.30 -1.73 34.42
CA LEU A 7 -40.57 -0.72 33.64
C LEU A 7 -39.07 -1.06 33.70
N VAL A 8 -38.50 -1.48 32.57
CA VAL A 8 -37.05 -1.68 32.42
C VAL A 8 -36.44 -0.37 31.93
N PRO A 9 -35.46 0.23 32.63
CA PRO A 9 -34.82 1.44 32.15
C PRO A 9 -33.86 1.07 31.01
N LEU A 10 -34.08 1.67 29.84
CA LEU A 10 -33.20 1.54 28.69
C LEU A 10 -31.94 2.38 28.95
N PHE A 11 -30.86 1.75 29.43
CA PHE A 11 -29.56 2.41 29.50
C PHE A 11 -29.00 2.56 28.08
N LEU A 12 -29.02 3.80 27.58
CA LEU A 12 -28.38 4.17 26.33
C LEU A 12 -26.87 4.18 26.55
N VAL A 13 -26.21 3.06 26.25
CA VAL A 13 -24.74 3.01 26.19
C VAL A 13 -24.34 3.74 24.91
N CYS A 14 -23.92 5.00 25.04
CA CYS A 14 -23.18 5.70 23.99
C CYS A 14 -21.84 4.98 23.82
N SER A 15 -21.80 4.02 22.91
CA SER A 15 -20.54 3.47 22.40
C SER A 15 -19.81 4.60 21.69
N VAL A 16 -18.87 5.23 22.39
CA VAL A 16 -17.87 6.07 21.74
C VAL A 16 -17.05 5.11 20.88
N ALA A 17 -17.40 5.02 19.60
CA ALA A 17 -16.54 4.38 18.62
C ALA A 17 -15.24 5.17 18.63
N LEU A 18 -14.23 4.65 19.34
CA LEU A 18 -12.85 5.04 19.13
C LEU A 18 -12.59 4.70 17.67
N ALA A 19 -12.67 5.71 16.81
CA ALA A 19 -12.08 5.62 15.48
C ALA A 19 -10.60 5.30 15.75
N TYR A 20 -10.24 4.03 15.63
CA TYR A 20 -8.86 3.57 15.64
C TYR A 20 -8.14 4.47 14.64
N GLU A 21 -7.21 5.29 15.13
CA GLU A 21 -6.33 6.10 14.30
C GLU A 21 -5.46 5.10 13.53
N SER A 22 -6.01 4.58 12.43
CA SER A 22 -5.58 3.35 11.76
C SER A 22 -4.33 3.51 10.92
N ARG A 23 -3.65 4.65 11.06
CA ARG A 23 -2.59 5.08 10.16
C ARG A 23 -1.38 5.50 10.97
N LEU A 24 -0.30 4.74 10.79
CA LEU A 24 1.01 5.10 11.31
C LEU A 24 1.48 6.44 10.75
N PRO A 25 2.39 7.16 11.44
CA PRO A 25 2.96 8.40 10.93
C PRO A 25 3.56 8.24 9.52
N PHE A 26 3.46 9.26 8.67
CA PHE A 26 3.98 9.22 7.30
C PHE A 26 5.49 8.86 7.26
N SER A 27 6.28 9.40 8.17
CA SER A 27 7.72 9.09 8.30
C SER A 27 8.01 7.63 8.66
N THR A 28 7.04 6.91 9.21
CA THR A 28 7.12 5.47 9.49
C THR A 28 6.85 4.66 8.24
N VAL A 29 5.80 5.00 7.48
CA VAL A 29 5.34 4.24 6.30
C VAL A 29 6.09 4.58 5.02
N PHE A 30 6.71 5.75 4.93
CA PHE A 30 7.40 6.19 3.72
C PHE A 30 8.83 6.64 4.02
N LYS A 31 9.82 5.84 3.58
CA LYS A 31 11.25 6.12 3.78
C LYS A 31 11.94 6.39 2.44
N GLY A 32 12.69 7.49 2.39
CA GLY A 32 13.50 7.87 1.22
C GLY A 32 12.79 8.81 0.24
N GLN A 33 12.16 9.87 0.76
CA GLN A 33 11.52 10.93 -0.05
C GLN A 33 12.43 11.50 -1.14
N ASP A 34 13.73 11.68 -0.86
CA ASP A 34 14.67 12.20 -1.85
C ASP A 34 14.86 11.23 -3.03
N GLN A 35 14.85 9.92 -2.78
CA GLN A 35 14.93 8.93 -3.85
C GLN A 35 13.64 8.91 -4.68
N PHE A 36 12.48 9.02 -4.04
CA PHE A 36 11.20 9.21 -4.73
C PHE A 36 11.24 10.44 -5.64
N ASN A 37 11.67 11.59 -5.12
CA ASN A 37 11.76 12.84 -5.88
C ASN A 37 12.71 12.73 -7.07
N ARG A 38 13.87 12.07 -6.89
CA ARG A 38 14.81 11.79 -7.99
C ARG A 38 14.19 10.90 -9.07
N LEU A 39 13.45 9.87 -8.66
CA LEU A 39 12.79 8.95 -9.57
C LEU A 39 11.67 9.67 -10.35
N VAL A 40 10.88 10.52 -9.70
CA VAL A 40 9.90 11.40 -10.35
C VAL A 40 10.56 12.32 -11.37
N ALA A 41 11.65 12.99 -11.00
CA ALA A 41 12.38 13.88 -11.92
C ALA A 41 12.90 13.14 -13.15
N LYS A 42 13.46 11.93 -12.96
CA LYS A 42 13.92 11.08 -14.06
C LYS A 42 12.76 10.60 -14.94
N ALA A 43 11.65 10.17 -14.34
CA ALA A 43 10.46 9.75 -15.06
C ALA A 43 9.89 10.86 -15.96
N LYS A 44 9.93 12.13 -15.50
CA LYS A 44 9.57 13.30 -16.31
C LYS A 44 10.54 13.51 -17.47
N ALA A 45 11.84 13.51 -17.17
CA ALA A 45 12.89 13.73 -18.17
C ALA A 45 12.86 12.70 -19.32
N GLU A 46 12.48 11.46 -19.00
CA GLU A 46 12.46 10.34 -19.96
C GLU A 46 11.04 9.98 -20.43
N ASN A 47 10.04 10.78 -20.09
CA ASN A 47 8.63 10.57 -20.47
C ASN A 47 8.13 9.13 -20.22
N TRP A 48 8.44 8.57 -19.05
CA TRP A 48 8.09 7.18 -18.72
C TRP A 48 6.59 6.91 -18.71
N ARG A 49 5.75 7.94 -18.56
CA ARG A 49 4.29 7.83 -18.70
C ARG A 49 3.87 7.33 -20.09
N ALA A 50 4.66 7.58 -21.13
CA ALA A 50 4.36 7.08 -22.48
C ALA A 50 4.73 5.59 -22.66
N LEU A 51 5.53 5.01 -21.78
CA LEU A 51 5.91 3.60 -21.85
C LEU A 51 4.72 2.70 -21.46
N PRO A 52 4.55 1.53 -22.09
CA PRO A 52 3.64 0.52 -21.59
C PRO A 52 4.08 0.05 -20.20
N ILE A 53 3.15 -0.53 -19.43
CA ILE A 53 3.36 -0.74 -17.99
C ILE A 53 4.53 -1.70 -17.69
N GLY A 54 4.78 -2.68 -18.56
CA GLY A 54 5.91 -3.60 -18.44
C GLY A 54 7.26 -2.88 -18.56
N GLU A 55 7.47 -2.14 -19.65
CA GLU A 55 8.69 -1.37 -19.88
C GLU A 55 8.86 -0.27 -18.84
N ARG A 56 7.76 0.37 -18.42
CA ARG A 56 7.77 1.38 -17.36
C ARG A 56 8.23 0.79 -16.03
N THR A 57 7.68 -0.36 -15.64
CA THR A 57 8.06 -1.09 -14.42
C THR A 57 9.54 -1.49 -14.47
N ALA A 58 10.00 -1.98 -15.62
CA ALA A 58 11.40 -2.32 -15.83
C ALA A 58 12.32 -1.09 -15.72
N ALA A 59 11.98 0.04 -16.33
CA ALA A 59 12.75 1.27 -16.26
C ALA A 59 12.91 1.77 -14.81
N ILE A 60 11.85 1.69 -14.00
CA ILE A 60 11.89 2.00 -12.57
C ILE A 60 12.81 1.02 -11.84
N GLY A 61 12.66 -0.28 -12.09
CA GLY A 61 13.49 -1.33 -11.49
C GLY A 61 14.99 -1.12 -11.75
N GLN A 62 15.37 -0.69 -12.95
CA GLN A 62 16.76 -0.35 -13.29
C GLN A 62 17.33 0.79 -12.44
N VAL A 63 16.52 1.79 -12.07
CA VAL A 63 16.96 2.90 -11.21
C VAL A 63 17.14 2.47 -9.75
N LEU A 64 16.45 1.41 -9.33
CA LEU A 64 16.58 0.86 -7.99
C LEU A 64 17.81 -0.04 -7.83
N VAL A 65 18.53 -0.35 -8.92
CA VAL A 65 19.80 -1.09 -8.88
C VAL A 65 20.79 -0.40 -7.95
N GLY A 66 21.42 -1.18 -7.07
CA GLY A 66 22.33 -0.68 -6.03
C GLY A 66 21.64 -0.29 -4.71
N THR A 67 20.31 -0.31 -4.64
CA THR A 67 19.60 -0.23 -3.36
C THR A 67 19.95 -1.45 -2.50
N ARG A 68 20.23 -1.24 -1.21
CA ARG A 68 20.64 -2.32 -0.31
C ARG A 68 19.52 -3.33 -0.14
N TYR A 69 19.90 -4.61 -0.10
CA TYR A 69 18.99 -5.66 0.33
C TYR A 69 18.70 -5.53 1.83
N LYS A 70 17.42 -5.59 2.23
CA LYS A 70 17.01 -5.54 3.64
C LYS A 70 15.74 -6.38 3.83
N HIS A 71 15.80 -7.34 4.75
CA HIS A 71 14.64 -8.16 5.16
C HIS A 71 13.77 -7.43 6.21
N PHE A 72 12.53 -7.89 6.39
CA PHE A 72 11.56 -7.36 7.37
C PHE A 72 11.30 -5.85 7.23
N THR A 73 11.33 -5.33 6.00
CA THR A 73 11.07 -3.90 5.73
C THR A 73 9.62 -3.50 5.91
N LEU A 74 8.70 -4.47 5.94
CA LEU A 74 7.27 -4.27 6.18
C LEU A 74 6.88 -4.39 7.65
N GLU A 75 7.75 -4.94 8.50
CA GLU A 75 7.50 -5.10 9.94
C GLU A 75 7.83 -3.79 10.68
N ILE A 76 7.06 -2.74 10.39
CA ILE A 76 7.31 -1.36 10.83
C ILE A 76 6.63 -0.99 12.16
N ASP A 77 5.69 -1.80 12.62
CA ASP A 77 5.00 -1.67 13.90
C ASP A 77 4.56 -3.05 14.43
N ASN A 78 4.41 -3.19 15.74
CA ASN A 78 4.06 -4.47 16.38
C ASN A 78 2.55 -4.76 16.44
N ARG A 79 1.71 -3.80 16.04
CA ARG A 79 0.25 -3.83 16.25
C ARG A 79 -0.54 -3.40 15.02
N ILE A 80 0.02 -2.50 14.21
CA ILE A 80 -0.69 -1.86 13.11
C ILE A 80 -0.02 -2.26 11.80
N GLU A 81 -0.72 -3.04 10.98
CA GLU A 81 -0.34 -3.24 9.59
C GLU A 81 -0.63 -1.97 8.78
N SER A 82 0.30 -1.55 7.92
CA SER A 82 0.11 -0.36 7.10
C SER A 82 0.86 -0.45 5.77
N PRO A 83 0.28 0.03 4.66
CA PRO A 83 0.97 0.13 3.38
C PRO A 83 2.23 0.97 3.58
N SER A 84 3.36 0.49 3.04
CA SER A 84 4.64 1.14 3.28
C SER A 84 5.65 0.93 2.15
N VAL A 85 6.55 1.90 2.03
CA VAL A 85 7.61 1.99 1.03
C VAL A 85 8.92 2.37 1.72
N ASN A 86 10.01 1.71 1.34
CA ASN A 86 11.33 2.00 1.86
C ASN A 86 12.39 2.00 0.75
N PHE A 87 12.73 3.18 0.24
CA PHE A 87 13.78 3.35 -0.76
C PHE A 87 15.21 3.23 -0.18
N SER A 88 15.37 3.11 1.15
CA SER A 88 16.69 2.91 1.78
C SER A 88 17.09 1.43 1.90
N GLY A 89 16.16 0.51 1.62
CA GLY A 89 16.45 -0.92 1.56
C GLY A 89 15.19 -1.75 1.30
N MET A 90 15.33 -2.78 0.47
CA MET A 90 14.23 -3.60 -0.05
C MET A 90 14.62 -5.08 -0.04
N ASP A 91 13.65 -5.97 0.00
CA ASP A 91 13.80 -7.37 -0.39
C ASP A 91 13.29 -7.59 -1.82
N CYS A 92 13.20 -8.85 -2.26
CA CYS A 92 12.69 -9.18 -3.59
C CYS A 92 11.22 -8.74 -3.79
N TRP A 93 10.41 -8.86 -2.73
CA TRP A 93 8.98 -8.58 -2.76
C TRP A 93 8.73 -7.08 -2.86
N THR A 94 9.30 -6.32 -1.92
CA THR A 94 9.14 -4.87 -1.86
C THR A 94 9.81 -4.15 -3.03
N PHE A 95 10.89 -4.71 -3.61
CA PHE A 95 11.44 -4.21 -4.87
C PHE A 95 10.41 -4.27 -6.01
N PHE A 96 9.78 -5.44 -6.20
CA PHE A 96 8.75 -5.64 -7.20
C PHE A 96 7.56 -4.68 -7.00
N GLU A 97 7.03 -4.62 -5.78
CA GLU A 97 5.87 -3.77 -5.47
C GLU A 97 6.19 -2.28 -5.64
N ILE A 98 7.38 -1.83 -5.24
CA ILE A 98 7.80 -0.43 -5.42
C ILE A 98 7.91 -0.11 -6.91
N ALA A 99 8.48 -1.00 -7.72
CA ALA A 99 8.58 -0.79 -9.16
C ALA A 99 7.21 -0.72 -9.83
N LEU A 100 6.33 -1.68 -9.53
CA LEU A 100 4.98 -1.75 -10.11
C LEU A 100 4.08 -0.60 -9.61
N GLY A 101 4.05 -0.35 -8.31
CA GLY A 101 3.24 0.71 -7.70
C GLY A 101 3.63 2.10 -8.20
N PHE A 102 4.93 2.35 -8.39
CA PHE A 102 5.40 3.59 -9.01
C PHE A 102 5.00 3.67 -10.49
N ALA A 103 5.09 2.55 -11.24
CA ALA A 103 4.66 2.50 -12.64
C ALA A 103 3.17 2.81 -12.81
N ARG A 104 2.31 2.27 -11.93
CA ARG A 104 0.87 2.57 -11.87
C ARG A 104 0.63 4.05 -11.55
N MET A 105 1.32 4.61 -10.55
CA MET A 105 1.25 6.03 -10.20
C MET A 105 1.55 6.95 -11.39
N LEU A 106 2.57 6.64 -12.19
CA LEU A 106 2.90 7.45 -13.37
C LEU A 106 1.80 7.48 -14.44
N ASN A 107 0.81 6.58 -14.38
CA ASN A 107 -0.32 6.59 -15.32
C ASN A 107 -1.32 7.72 -15.01
N GLU A 108 -1.33 8.20 -13.77
CA GLU A 108 -2.15 9.31 -13.30
C GLU A 108 -1.66 10.66 -13.90
N PRO A 109 -2.50 11.71 -13.86
CA PRO A 109 -2.03 13.07 -14.08
C PRO A 109 -0.82 13.40 -13.19
N GLU A 110 0.14 14.18 -13.69
CA GLU A 110 1.37 14.50 -12.95
C GLU A 110 1.14 15.15 -11.59
N SER A 111 0.01 15.84 -11.41
CA SER A 111 -0.41 16.41 -10.13
C SER A 111 -0.61 15.37 -9.03
N ASN A 112 -0.80 14.10 -9.39
CA ASN A 112 -1.00 12.98 -8.48
C ASN A 112 0.28 12.16 -8.26
N TRP A 113 1.44 12.58 -8.77
CA TRP A 113 2.69 11.86 -8.58
C TRP A 113 3.28 12.16 -7.20
N THR A 114 2.59 11.68 -6.17
CA THR A 114 2.92 11.92 -4.76
C THR A 114 3.18 10.62 -4.01
N PRO A 115 3.95 10.66 -2.91
CA PRO A 115 4.16 9.51 -2.03
C PRO A 115 2.85 8.84 -1.57
N GLU A 116 1.82 9.64 -1.28
CA GLU A 116 0.51 9.15 -0.82
C GLU A 116 -0.20 8.37 -1.93
N ARG A 117 -0.14 8.85 -3.18
CA ARG A 117 -0.68 8.12 -4.31
C ARG A 117 0.09 6.81 -4.54
N MET A 118 1.41 6.84 -4.44
CA MET A 118 2.22 5.62 -4.50
C MET A 118 1.80 4.62 -3.40
N LEU A 119 1.62 5.08 -2.16
CA LEU A 119 1.15 4.24 -1.06
C LEU A 119 -0.23 3.64 -1.32
N SER A 120 -1.14 4.35 -1.99
CA SER A 120 -2.44 3.78 -2.37
C SER A 120 -2.34 2.67 -3.41
N TYR A 121 -1.37 2.73 -4.33
CA TYR A 121 -1.11 1.62 -5.27
C TYR A 121 -0.44 0.43 -4.57
N ILE A 122 0.44 0.69 -3.61
CA ILE A 122 0.97 -0.35 -2.73
C ILE A 122 -0.17 -1.00 -1.94
N GLU A 123 -1.10 -0.22 -1.40
CA GLU A 123 -2.27 -0.75 -0.70
C GLU A 123 -3.14 -1.61 -1.62
N GLN A 124 -3.41 -1.11 -2.83
CA GLN A 124 -4.19 -1.79 -3.84
C GLN A 124 -3.58 -3.15 -4.21
N ASP A 125 -2.27 -3.23 -4.40
CA ASP A 125 -1.62 -4.45 -4.87
C ASP A 125 -1.32 -5.44 -3.72
N ARG A 126 -0.88 -4.96 -2.55
CA ARG A 126 -0.34 -5.78 -1.45
C ARG A 126 -1.40 -6.42 -0.55
N TYR A 127 -2.58 -5.84 -0.45
CA TYR A 127 -3.60 -6.25 0.51
C TYR A 127 -4.78 -6.93 -0.17
N ARG A 128 -5.36 -7.91 0.53
CA ARG A 128 -6.52 -8.67 0.05
C ARG A 128 -7.68 -7.73 -0.24
N GLY A 129 -8.25 -7.84 -1.44
CA GLY A 129 -9.30 -6.92 -1.88
C GLY A 129 -8.83 -5.47 -2.09
N GLY A 130 -7.53 -5.21 -2.03
CA GLY A 130 -6.93 -3.88 -2.17
C GLY A 130 -7.12 -2.96 -0.97
N GLN A 131 -7.35 -3.51 0.23
CA GLN A 131 -7.57 -2.72 1.44
C GLN A 131 -6.76 -3.24 2.62
N CYS A 132 -5.95 -2.37 3.22
CA CYS A 132 -5.27 -2.65 4.48
C CYS A 132 -6.24 -2.43 5.64
N THR A 133 -6.57 -3.48 6.39
CA THR A 133 -7.51 -3.38 7.52
C THR A 133 -6.83 -3.01 8.83
N GLY A 134 -5.50 -2.80 8.83
CA GLY A 134 -4.68 -2.70 10.04
C GLY A 134 -4.25 -4.04 10.62
N GLU A 135 -4.77 -5.15 10.09
CA GLU A 135 -4.46 -6.51 10.53
C GLU A 135 -3.40 -7.15 9.63
N TYR A 136 -2.43 -7.84 10.23
CA TYR A 136 -1.35 -8.54 9.51
C TYR A 136 -1.85 -9.52 8.43
N LEU A 137 -2.99 -10.18 8.68
CA LEU A 137 -3.58 -11.15 7.75
C LEU A 137 -4.34 -10.52 6.57
N SER A 138 -4.50 -9.18 6.56
CA SER A 138 -4.99 -8.48 5.36
C SER A 138 -3.94 -8.43 4.25
N ARG A 139 -2.64 -8.56 4.59
CA ARG A 139 -1.55 -8.61 3.61
C ARG A 139 -1.53 -9.96 2.88
N LEU A 140 -1.25 -9.93 1.58
CA LEU A 140 -1.08 -11.11 0.74
C LEU A 140 0.36 -11.63 0.91
N HIS A 141 0.55 -12.66 1.73
CA HIS A 141 1.88 -13.19 2.10
C HIS A 141 2.44 -14.22 1.11
N TYR A 142 1.59 -14.78 0.24
CA TYR A 142 1.97 -15.77 -0.75
C TYR A 142 1.82 -15.20 -2.15
N LEU A 143 2.81 -15.45 -3.03
CA LEU A 143 2.78 -14.98 -4.41
C LEU A 143 1.54 -15.45 -5.17
N GLU A 144 1.14 -16.71 -4.97
CA GLU A 144 -0.05 -17.28 -5.60
C GLU A 144 -1.33 -16.56 -5.14
N ASP A 145 -1.43 -16.20 -3.86
CA ASP A 145 -2.57 -15.45 -3.33
C ASP A 145 -2.55 -13.99 -3.81
N TRP A 146 -1.36 -13.39 -3.93
CA TRP A 146 -1.19 -12.08 -4.57
C TRP A 146 -1.68 -12.10 -6.02
N LEU A 147 -1.26 -13.09 -6.81
CA LEU A 147 -1.66 -13.24 -8.20
C LEU A 147 -3.17 -13.48 -8.31
N TYR A 148 -3.72 -14.44 -7.57
CA TYR A 148 -5.14 -14.75 -7.57
C TYR A 148 -6.03 -13.58 -7.12
N ASP A 149 -5.60 -12.78 -6.15
CA ASP A 149 -6.34 -11.61 -5.69
C ASP A 149 -6.31 -10.46 -6.70
N ASN A 150 -5.15 -10.17 -7.27
CA ASN A 150 -5.00 -9.11 -8.25
C ASN A 150 -5.63 -9.47 -9.60
N ASP A 151 -5.58 -10.73 -10.04
CA ASP A 151 -6.21 -11.24 -11.26
C ASP A 151 -7.74 -11.13 -11.18
N ARG A 152 -8.36 -11.61 -10.09
CA ARG A 152 -9.83 -11.47 -9.91
C ARG A 152 -10.30 -10.01 -9.88
N ARG A 153 -9.40 -9.08 -9.52
CA ARG A 153 -9.66 -7.63 -9.52
C ARG A 153 -9.29 -6.96 -10.83
N GLY A 154 -8.81 -7.71 -11.84
CA GLY A 154 -8.44 -7.21 -13.16
C GLY A 154 -7.18 -6.33 -13.16
N LEU A 155 -6.29 -6.50 -12.18
CA LEU A 155 -5.07 -5.70 -12.04
C LEU A 155 -3.84 -6.34 -12.69
N VAL A 156 -3.88 -7.65 -12.87
CA VAL A 156 -2.89 -8.49 -13.56
C VAL A 156 -3.62 -9.59 -14.32
N GLU A 157 -2.90 -10.30 -15.17
CA GLU A 157 -3.36 -11.49 -15.90
C GLU A 157 -2.35 -12.61 -15.64
N ASP A 158 -2.85 -13.81 -15.33
CA ASP A 158 -2.03 -15.03 -15.27
C ASP A 158 -1.74 -15.51 -16.70
N LEU A 159 -0.45 -15.58 -17.06
CA LEU A 159 0.03 -15.78 -18.44
C LEU A 159 0.36 -17.24 -18.77
#